data_AF-A0A6H0SMM0-F1
#
_entry.id   AF-A0A6H0SMM0-F1
#
_cell.length_a   1.000
_cell.length_b   1.000
_cell.length_c   1.000
_cell.angle_alpha   90.00
_cell.angle_beta   90.00
_cell.angle_gamma   90.00
#
_symmetry.space_group_name_H-M   'P 1'
#
loop_
_entity.id
_entity.type
_entity.pdbx_description
1 polymer ?
#
loop_
_entity_poly.entity_id
_entity_poly.type
_entity_poly.pdbx_seq_one_letter_code
_entity_poly.pdbx_strand_id
1 'polypeptide(L)'
;MRLLASNEGAKYFVVASKDQQTACLYKFKEDSAQHSAGGCGAAGGSGIIVEVKTPSSKMMLVREDADTAELEESGWTRIHENIVVA
;
A
#
# COMPACT_ATOMS: atom_id res chain seq x y z
N MET A 1 8.52 4.92 -10.31
CA MET A 1 7.33 5.17 -9.46
C MET A 1 6.10 5.17 -10.35
N ARG A 2 5.01 4.52 -9.94
CA ARG A 2 3.76 4.38 -10.69
C ARG A 2 2.57 4.63 -9.76
N LEU A 3 1.54 5.35 -10.23
CA LEU A 3 0.25 5.47 -9.56
C LEU A 3 -0.54 4.17 -9.74
N LEU A 4 -1.03 3.59 -8.64
CA LEU A 4 -1.89 2.39 -8.69
C LEU A 4 -3.34 2.71 -8.34
N ALA A 5 -3.60 3.60 -7.39
CA ALA A 5 -4.95 3.90 -6.95
C ALA A 5 -5.14 5.36 -6.51
N SER A 6 -6.38 5.82 -6.56
CA SER A 6 -6.84 7.03 -5.89
C SER A 6 -8.04 6.68 -5.03
N ASN A 7 -8.02 7.04 -3.75
CA ASN A 7 -9.10 6.77 -2.79
C ASN A 7 -9.17 7.91 -1.77
N GLU A 8 -10.38 8.39 -1.46
CA GLU A 8 -10.62 9.44 -0.44
C GLU A 8 -9.70 10.68 -0.53
N GLY A 9 -9.47 11.18 -1.76
CA GLY A 9 -8.61 12.34 -1.99
C GLY A 9 -7.11 12.07 -1.81
N ALA A 10 -6.71 10.81 -1.64
CA ALA A 10 -5.32 10.38 -1.59
C ALA A 10 -4.92 9.59 -2.85
N LYS A 11 -3.65 9.72 -3.25
CA LYS A 11 -3.04 8.98 -4.35
C LYS A 11 -2.00 8.00 -3.83
N TYR A 12 -2.02 6.78 -4.34
CA TYR A 12 -1.18 5.68 -3.89
C TYR A 12 -0.19 5.28 -4.98
N PHE A 13 1.10 5.35 -4.66
CA PHE A 13 2.19 5.11 -5.59
C PHE A 13 3.05 3.94 -5.13
N VAL A 14 3.54 3.18 -6.10
CA VAL A 14 4.51 2.11 -5.88
C VAL A 14 5.79 2.38 -6.64
N VAL A 15 6.92 2.03 -6.04
CA VAL A 15 8.23 1.99 -6.69
C VAL A 15 8.93 0.69 -6.30
N ALA A 16 9.57 0.04 -7.26
CA ALA A 16 10.45 -1.08 -7.03
C ALA A 16 11.90 -0.65 -7.22
N SER A 17 12.82 -1.26 -6.47
CA SER A 17 14.26 -1.16 -6.71
C SER A 17 14.62 -1.75 -8.07
N LYS A 18 15.80 -1.37 -8.60
CA LYS A 18 16.27 -1.82 -9.93
C LYS A 18 16.40 -3.35 -10.03
N ASP A 19 16.77 -3.99 -8.94
CA ASP A 19 16.89 -5.45 -8.80
C ASP A 19 15.56 -6.14 -8.43
N GLN A 20 14.48 -5.37 -8.28
CA GLN A 20 13.14 -5.82 -7.90
C GLN A 20 13.08 -6.54 -6.55
N GLN A 21 14.10 -6.42 -5.70
CA GLN A 21 14.10 -7.05 -4.37
C GLN A 21 13.35 -6.23 -3.32
N THR A 22 13.19 -4.93 -3.55
CA THR A 22 12.49 -4.01 -2.64
C THR A 22 11.35 -3.34 -3.38
N ALA A 23 10.18 -3.27 -2.74
CA ALA A 23 9.09 -2.42 -3.18
C ALA A 23 8.74 -1.42 -2.08
N CYS A 24 8.34 -0.21 -2.47
CA CYS A 24 7.84 0.82 -1.57
C CYS A 24 6.43 1.24 -1.97
N LEU A 25 5.61 1.51 -0.96
CA LEU A 25 4.27 2.06 -1.09
C LEU A 25 4.24 3.45 -0.47
N TYR A 26 3.69 4.41 -1.21
CA TYR A 26 3.51 5.79 -0.77
C TYR A 26 2.07 6.23 -0.95
N LYS A 27 1.54 6.93 0.04
CA LYS A 27 0.27 7.65 0.01
C LYS A 27 0.58 9.14 0.10
N PHE A 28 0.01 9.92 -0.82
CA PHE A 28 0.03 11.37 -0.78
C PHE A 28 -1.40 11.91 -0.74
N LYS A 29 -1.69 12.78 0.22
CA LYS A 29 -2.93 13.56 0.27
C LYS A 29 -2.65 14.96 -0.28
N GLU A 30 -3.50 15.44 -1.19
CA GLU A 30 -3.30 16.74 -1.86
C GLU A 30 -3.45 17.93 -0.90
N ASP A 31 -4.20 17.76 0.19
CA ASP A 31 -4.52 18.82 1.16
C ASP A 31 -3.49 18.97 2.30
N SER A 32 -2.58 18.00 2.49
CA SER A 32 -1.70 17.97 3.67
C SER A 32 -0.53 17.01 3.53
N ALA A 33 0.69 17.54 3.64
CA ALA A 33 1.91 16.73 3.78
C ALA A 33 1.92 15.88 5.06
N GLN A 34 1.20 16.30 6.13
CA GLN A 34 1.14 15.57 7.41
C GLN A 34 0.33 14.26 7.32
N HIS A 35 -0.45 14.07 6.25
CA HIS A 35 -1.20 12.85 5.99
C HIS A 35 -0.57 11.97 4.90
N SER A 36 0.64 12.33 4.45
CA SER A 36 1.43 11.48 3.58
C SER A 36 2.14 10.42 4.41
N ALA A 37 2.18 9.19 3.90
CA ALA A 37 2.80 8.06 4.58
C ALA A 37 3.46 7.15 3.56
N GLY A 38 4.51 6.43 3.96
CA GLY A 38 5.12 5.45 3.09
C GLY A 38 6.07 4.53 3.82
N GLY A 39 6.38 3.42 3.16
CA GLY A 39 7.28 2.40 3.67
C GLY A 39 7.77 1.50 2.54
N CYS A 40 8.80 0.74 2.83
CA CYS A 40 9.38 -0.22 1.90
C CYS A 40 9.47 -1.59 2.56
N GLY A 41 9.41 -2.63 1.74
CA GLY A 41 9.51 -4.03 2.16
C GLY A 41 10.13 -4.89 1.08
N ALA A 42 10.52 -6.10 1.45
CA ALA A 42 11.09 -7.07 0.52
C ALA A 42 10.00 -7.63 -0.39
N ALA A 43 10.19 -7.55 -1.70
CA ALA A 43 9.23 -8.04 -2.70
C ALA A 43 9.13 -9.57 -2.77
N GLY A 44 10.09 -10.29 -2.17
CA GLY A 44 10.14 -11.76 -2.16
C GLY A 44 9.34 -12.45 -1.04
N GLY A 45 8.67 -11.69 -0.16
CA GLY A 45 7.87 -12.23 0.95
C GLY A 45 6.52 -12.85 0.54
N SER A 46 5.87 -13.57 1.46
CA SER A 46 4.54 -14.15 1.24
C SER A 46 3.43 -13.11 1.38
N GLY A 47 2.50 -13.07 0.43
CA GLY A 47 1.22 -12.32 0.47
C GLY A 47 1.34 -10.80 0.55
N ILE A 48 1.79 -10.29 1.69
CA ILE A 48 2.00 -8.87 1.98
C ILE A 48 3.46 -8.50 1.66
N ILE A 49 3.65 -7.51 0.80
CA ILE A 49 4.97 -7.00 0.40
C ILE A 49 5.39 -5.82 1.29
N VAL A 50 4.50 -4.86 1.50
CA VAL A 50 4.74 -3.68 2.35
C VAL A 50 3.55 -3.53 3.28
N GLU A 51 3.83 -3.34 4.57
CA GLU A 51 2.84 -2.88 5.54
C GLU A 51 3.26 -1.50 6.06
N VAL A 52 2.35 -0.53 5.96
CA VAL A 52 2.54 0.81 6.52
C VAL A 52 1.46 1.05 7.56
N LYS A 53 1.89 1.23 8.81
CA LYS A 53 1.04 1.59 9.94
C LYS A 53 1.60 2.86 10.60
N THR A 54 0.85 3.94 10.48
CA THR A 54 1.09 5.20 11.19
C THR A 54 -0.17 5.57 11.97
N PRO A 55 -0.13 6.55 12.89
CA PRO A 55 -1.34 7.02 13.57
C PRO A 55 -2.44 7.54 12.63
N SER A 56 -2.08 7.96 11.41
CA SER A 56 -2.99 8.59 10.44
C SER A 56 -3.24 7.75 9.19
N SER A 57 -2.62 6.58 9.05
CA SER A 57 -2.74 5.74 7.84
C SER A 57 -2.40 4.29 8.12
N LYS A 58 -3.26 3.38 7.64
CA LYS A 58 -2.96 1.96 7.50
C LYS A 58 -3.14 1.57 6.05
N MET A 59 -2.10 1.01 5.45
CA MET A 59 -2.13 0.55 4.07
C MET A 59 -1.16 -0.59 3.86
N MET A 60 -1.47 -1.49 2.94
CA MET A 60 -0.57 -2.55 2.53
C MET A 60 -0.45 -2.63 1.02
N LEU A 61 0.77 -2.96 0.57
CA LEU A 61 1.01 -3.47 -0.77
C LEU A 61 0.99 -4.99 -0.67
N VAL A 62 0.07 -5.62 -1.39
CA VAL A 62 -0.08 -7.08 -1.44
C VAL A 62 0.23 -7.58 -2.85
N ARG A 63 0.60 -8.86 -2.97
CA ARG A 63 0.69 -9.49 -4.29
C ARG A 63 -0.70 -9.56 -4.93
N GLU A 64 -0.72 -9.60 -6.25
CA GLU A 64 -1.96 -9.73 -7.03
C GLU A 64 -2.77 -10.96 -6.63
N ASP A 65 -2.07 -12.07 -6.38
CA ASP A 65 -2.61 -13.37 -5.98
C ASP A 65 -2.81 -13.54 -4.47
N ALA A 66 -2.57 -12.49 -3.68
CA ALA A 66 -2.76 -12.56 -2.24
C ALA A 66 -4.25 -12.69 -1.90
N ASP A 67 -4.58 -13.69 -1.08
CA ASP A 67 -5.88 -13.79 -0.45
C ASP A 67 -6.00 -12.70 0.63
N THR A 68 -6.92 -11.76 0.41
CA THR A 68 -7.18 -10.64 1.32
C THR A 68 -8.51 -10.78 2.05
N ALA A 69 -9.21 -11.92 1.94
CA ALA A 69 -10.54 -12.09 2.52
C ALA A 69 -10.55 -11.84 4.04
N GLU A 70 -9.60 -12.42 4.78
CA GLU A 70 -9.49 -12.22 6.23
C GLU A 70 -9.17 -10.75 6.61
N LEU A 71 -8.43 -10.03 5.76
CA LEU A 71 -8.18 -8.59 5.96
C LEU A 71 -9.48 -7.80 5.78
N GLU A 72 -10.24 -8.11 4.74
CA GLU A 72 -11.50 -7.44 4.44
C GLU A 72 -12.54 -7.70 5.55
N GLU A 73 -12.63 -8.94 6.05
CA GLU A 73 -13.47 -9.29 7.20
C GLU A 73 -13.06 -8.56 8.49
N SER A 74 -11.78 -8.23 8.64
CA SER A 74 -11.27 -7.45 9.78
C SER A 74 -11.33 -5.92 9.59
N GLY A 75 -12.02 -5.45 8.54
CA GLY A 75 -12.33 -4.05 8.32
C GLY A 75 -11.38 -3.32 7.37
N TRP A 76 -10.50 -4.04 6.67
CA TRP A 76 -9.73 -3.46 5.57
C TRP A 76 -10.58 -3.34 4.31
N THR A 77 -10.25 -2.38 3.46
CA THR A 77 -10.89 -2.17 2.16
C THR A 77 -9.87 -2.31 1.05
N ARG A 78 -10.15 -3.16 0.06
CA ARG A 78 -9.35 -3.28 -1.15
C ARG A 78 -9.72 -2.18 -2.14
N ILE A 79 -8.75 -1.32 -2.48
CA ILE A 79 -8.93 -0.18 -3.38
C ILE A 79 -8.23 -0.39 -4.74
N HIS A 80 -7.41 -1.44 -4.83
CA HIS A 80 -6.73 -1.92 -6.04
C HIS A 80 -6.41 -3.40 -5.85
N GLU A 81 -6.17 -4.14 -6.93
CA GLU A 81 -5.69 -5.54 -6.89
C GLU A 81 -4.42 -5.75 -6.06
N ASN A 82 -3.67 -4.70 -5.73
CA ASN A 82 -2.44 -4.79 -4.91
C ASN A 82 -2.48 -3.89 -3.68
N ILE A 83 -3.57 -3.16 -3.41
CA ILE A 83 -3.61 -2.19 -2.32
C ILE A 83 -4.86 -2.40 -1.47
N VAL A 84 -4.63 -2.61 -0.18
CA VAL A 84 -5.66 -2.62 0.87
C VAL A 84 -5.38 -1.51 1.89
N VAL A 85 -6.43 -0.89 2.42
CA VAL A 85 -6.36 0.26 3.34
C VAL A 85 -7.32 0.09 4.51
N ALA A 86 -7.05 0.77 5.63
CA ALA A 86 -7.91 0.82 6.82
C ALA A 86 -7.75 2.15 7.57
#